data_AF-A0A4Z0PH87-F1
#
_entry.id   AF-A0A4Z0PH87-F1
#
_cell.length_a   1.000
_cell.length_b   1.000
_cell.length_c   1.000
_cell.angle_alpha   90.00
_cell.angle_beta   90.00
_cell.angle_gamma   90.00
#
_symmetry.space_group_name_H-M   'P 1'
#
loop_
_entity.id
_entity.type
_entity.pdbx_description
1 polymer ?
#
loop_
_entity_poly.entity_id
_entity_poly.type
_entity_poly.pdbx_seq_one_letter_code
_entity_poly.pdbx_strand_id
1 'polypeptide(L)'
;MQELIFVYNADTGLVNGLLDLAHKVVSPATYKCSLCALTYGARMRPEWKAFLNSLPVRARFFHRDDFSATYPQLAATNLPAVFRQATGKKPALFVSAAELNQTDLPGLMHLLQQRLSAVTAP
;
A
#
# COMPACT_ATOMS: atom_id res chain seq x y z
N MET A 1 -18.95 -4.92 2.54
CA MET A 1 -17.90 -4.94 3.57
C MET A 1 -16.88 -3.86 3.22
N GLN A 2 -16.36 -3.11 4.19
CA GLN A 2 -15.35 -2.08 3.93
C GLN A 2 -13.96 -2.71 3.85
N GLU A 3 -13.10 -2.16 2.99
CA GLU A 3 -11.73 -2.63 2.82
C GLU A 3 -10.73 -1.49 2.55
N LEU A 4 -9.49 -1.71 2.96
CA LEU A 4 -8.33 -0.95 2.57
C LEU A 4 -7.55 -1.72 1.52
N ILE A 5 -7.24 -1.04 0.42
CA ILE A 5 -6.54 -1.58 -0.73
C ILE A 5 -5.16 -0.93 -0.77
N PHE A 6 -4.13 -1.71 -0.47
CA PHE A 6 -2.74 -1.30 -0.48
C PHE A 6 -2.15 -1.62 -1.84
N VAL A 7 -1.71 -0.59 -2.56
CA VAL A 7 -1.16 -0.72 -3.91
C VAL A 7 0.34 -0.41 -3.87
N TYR A 8 1.14 -1.43 -4.11
CA TYR A 8 2.58 -1.30 -4.22
C TYR A 8 2.95 -0.72 -5.58
N ASN A 9 3.98 0.15 -5.61
CA ASN A 9 4.59 0.58 -6.87
C ASN A 9 5.65 -0.44 -7.29
N ALA A 10 5.21 -1.65 -7.59
CA ALA A 10 5.99 -2.77 -8.10
C ALA A 10 5.07 -3.65 -8.94
N ASP A 11 5.62 -4.35 -9.93
CA ASP A 11 4.88 -5.29 -10.77
C ASP A 11 4.97 -6.73 -10.20
N THR A 12 3.94 -7.55 -10.43
CA THR A 12 3.80 -8.89 -9.85
C THR A 12 4.97 -9.83 -10.15
N GLY A 13 5.69 -9.62 -11.26
CA GLY A 13 6.88 -10.41 -11.63
C GLY A 13 8.20 -10.03 -10.93
N LEU A 14 8.29 -8.86 -10.28
CA LEU A 14 9.54 -8.34 -9.74
C LEU A 14 9.84 -8.77 -8.29
N VAL A 15 8.85 -9.26 -7.55
CA VAL A 15 9.03 -9.69 -6.14
C VAL A 15 9.77 -11.01 -6.00
N ASN A 16 9.70 -11.91 -6.98
CA ASN A 16 10.51 -13.13 -7.00
C ASN A 16 12.01 -12.85 -7.26
N GLY A 17 12.34 -11.67 -7.81
CA GLY A 17 13.71 -11.25 -8.11
C GLY A 17 14.35 -10.31 -7.09
N LEU A 18 13.61 -9.83 -6.08
CA LEU A 18 14.12 -8.80 -5.16
C LEU A 18 15.07 -9.34 -4.08
N LEU A 19 15.12 -10.66 -3.89
CA LEU A 19 16.16 -11.30 -3.07
C LEU A 19 17.45 -11.56 -3.86
N ASP A 20 17.40 -11.59 -5.20
CA ASP A 20 18.53 -12.00 -6.05
C ASP A 20 19.22 -10.84 -6.80
N LEU A 21 18.67 -9.62 -6.74
CA LEU A 21 19.12 -8.50 -7.60
C LEU A 21 19.60 -7.26 -6.83
N ALA A 22 20.29 -7.46 -5.72
CA ALA A 22 21.04 -6.37 -5.07
C ALA A 22 22.16 -5.77 -5.96
N HIS A 23 22.46 -6.34 -7.14
CA HIS A 23 23.57 -5.90 -8.01
C HIS A 23 23.26 -5.69 -9.50
N LYS A 24 22.00 -5.56 -9.96
CA LYS A 24 21.72 -5.16 -11.35
C LYS A 24 21.05 -3.80 -11.45
N VAL A 25 21.92 -2.79 -11.49
CA VAL A 25 21.89 -1.64 -12.42
C VAL A 25 20.56 -1.44 -13.18
N VAL A 26 19.52 -1.05 -12.45
CA VAL A 26 18.36 -0.33 -12.99
C VAL A 26 18.06 0.73 -11.95
N SER A 27 18.49 1.96 -12.22
CA SER A 27 18.31 3.19 -11.44
C SER A 27 17.63 3.04 -10.06
N PRO A 28 18.28 3.43 -8.95
CA PRO A 28 17.61 3.62 -7.65
C PRO A 28 16.39 4.55 -7.71
N ALA A 29 16.23 5.29 -8.82
CA ALA A 29 15.09 6.14 -9.14
C ALA A 29 13.86 5.41 -9.72
N THR A 30 13.98 4.16 -10.19
CA THR A 30 12.91 3.56 -11.02
C THR A 30 11.76 2.93 -10.24
N TYR A 31 11.92 2.63 -8.94
CA TYR A 31 10.83 2.11 -8.10
C TYR A 31 11.00 2.52 -6.62
N LYS A 32 10.73 3.78 -6.29
CA LYS A 32 10.56 4.18 -4.87
C LYS A 32 9.20 3.69 -4.38
N CYS A 33 9.12 2.41 -4.03
CA CYS A 33 7.97 1.86 -3.32
C CYS A 33 8.15 2.04 -1.82
N SER A 34 7.88 3.24 -1.29
CA SER A 34 7.98 3.52 0.14
C SER A 34 7.08 2.59 0.96
N LEU A 35 5.88 2.27 0.48
CA LEU A 35 5.02 1.29 1.13
C LEU A 35 5.67 -0.09 1.26
N CYS A 36 6.43 -0.54 0.25
CA CYS A 36 7.18 -1.80 0.30
C CYS A 36 8.27 -1.71 1.38
N ALA A 37 9.09 -0.64 1.36
CA ALA A 37 10.17 -0.43 2.33
C ALA A 37 9.68 -0.35 3.78
N LEU A 38 8.52 0.27 3.99
CA LEU A 38 7.88 0.38 5.31
C LEU A 38 7.34 -0.96 5.81
N THR A 39 6.78 -1.79 4.93
CA THR A 39 6.00 -2.98 5.34
C THR A 39 6.75 -4.31 5.21
N TYR A 40 7.86 -4.35 4.46
CA TYR A 40 8.66 -5.55 4.21
C TYR A 40 10.15 -5.37 4.53
N GLY A 41 10.78 -6.48 4.94
CA GLY A 41 12.21 -6.74 4.83
C GLY A 41 12.41 -7.98 3.96
N ALA A 42 13.01 -9.05 4.50
CA ALA A 42 12.99 -10.39 3.85
C ALA A 42 11.58 -11.02 3.82
N ARG A 43 10.68 -10.55 4.69
CA ARG A 43 9.27 -10.94 4.79
C ARG A 43 8.46 -9.76 5.31
N MET A 44 7.13 -9.87 5.31
CA MET A 44 6.25 -8.88 5.94
C MET A 44 6.64 -8.68 7.41
N ARG A 45 6.75 -7.42 7.84
CA ARG A 45 7.09 -7.07 9.21
C ARG A 45 6.02 -7.58 10.19
N PRO A 46 6.38 -8.26 11.29
CA PRO A 46 5.41 -8.79 12.25
C PRO A 46 4.48 -7.73 12.84
N GLU A 47 5.01 -6.54 13.11
CA GLU A 47 4.27 -5.40 13.67
C GLU A 47 3.19 -4.91 12.68
N TRP A 48 3.56 -4.83 11.40
CA TRP A 48 2.62 -4.50 10.33
C TRP A 48 1.52 -5.56 10.20
N LYS A 49 1.89 -6.84 10.21
CA LYS A 49 0.92 -7.94 10.15
C LYS A 49 -0.05 -7.92 11.34
N ALA A 50 0.46 -7.69 12.55
CA ALA A 50 -0.34 -7.59 13.75
C ALA A 50 -1.32 -6.41 13.68
N PHE A 51 -0.86 -5.26 13.18
CA PHE A 51 -1.71 -4.09 12.93
C PHE A 51 -2.82 -4.38 11.91
N LEU A 52 -2.50 -4.99 10.76
CA LEU A 52 -3.51 -5.32 9.76
C LEU A 52 -4.61 -6.23 10.33
N ASN A 53 -4.23 -7.17 11.20
CA ASN A 53 -5.18 -8.07 11.86
C ASN A 53 -6.05 -7.39 12.92
N SER A 54 -5.62 -6.24 13.46
CA SER A 54 -6.40 -5.47 14.44
C SER A 54 -7.36 -4.47 13.79
N LEU A 55 -7.24 -4.23 12.47
CA LEU A 55 -8.12 -3.31 11.76
C LEU A 55 -9.56 -3.83 11.69
N PRO A 56 -10.57 -2.95 11.85
CA PRO A 56 -11.98 -3.33 11.72
C PRO A 56 -12.42 -3.55 10.26
N VAL A 57 -11.50 -3.41 9.31
CA VAL A 57 -11.73 -3.50 7.87
C VAL A 57 -10.75 -4.49 7.26
N ARG A 58 -11.14 -5.13 6.16
CA ARG A 58 -10.26 -6.06 5.47
C ARG A 58 -9.12 -5.30 4.79
N ALA A 59 -7.92 -5.85 4.87
CA ALA A 59 -6.79 -5.39 4.07
C ALA A 59 -6.65 -6.25 2.81
N ARG A 60 -6.50 -5.61 1.65
CA ARG A 60 -6.22 -6.24 0.36
C ARG A 60 -4.97 -5.59 -0.23
N PHE A 61 -4.17 -6.39 -0.92
CA PHE A 61 -2.90 -5.96 -1.48
C PHE A 61 -2.90 -6.16 -3.00
N PHE A 62 -2.36 -5.20 -3.73
CA PHE A 62 -2.15 -5.27 -5.17
C PHE A 62 -0.75 -4.78 -5.53
N HIS A 63 -0.21 -5.36 -6.60
CA HIS A 63 0.85 -4.74 -7.38
C HIS A 63 0.27 -3.72 -8.35
N ARG A 64 1.12 -2.86 -8.90
CA ARG A 64 0.72 -1.76 -9.78
C ARG A 64 -0.05 -2.28 -11.00
N ASP A 65 0.51 -3.27 -11.68
CA ASP A 65 -0.05 -3.90 -12.87
C ASP A 65 -1.42 -4.53 -12.60
N ASP A 66 -1.54 -5.34 -11.55
CA ASP A 66 -2.81 -5.95 -11.15
C ASP A 66 -3.86 -4.90 -10.77
N PHE A 67 -3.44 -3.83 -10.08
CA PHE A 67 -4.33 -2.74 -9.70
C PHE A 67 -4.83 -1.96 -10.93
N SER A 68 -3.94 -1.62 -11.86
CA SER A 68 -4.30 -0.92 -13.10
C SER A 68 -5.20 -1.76 -14.00
N ALA A 69 -5.02 -3.08 -14.05
CA ALA A 69 -5.90 -3.99 -14.77
C ALA A 69 -7.29 -4.07 -14.12
N THR A 70 -7.36 -4.10 -12.78
CA THR A 70 -8.62 -4.21 -12.03
C THR A 70 -9.38 -2.88 -11.96
N TYR A 71 -8.66 -1.76 -11.86
CA TYR A 71 -9.21 -0.41 -11.68
C TYR A 71 -8.57 0.58 -12.68
N PRO A 72 -8.83 0.43 -13.98
CA PRO A 72 -8.21 1.26 -15.01
C PRO A 72 -8.45 2.77 -14.83
N GLN A 73 -9.60 3.14 -14.23
CA GLN A 73 -9.91 4.53 -13.91
C GLN A 73 -9.02 5.16 -12.82
N LEU A 74 -8.29 4.33 -12.06
CA LEU A 74 -7.36 4.78 -11.02
C LEU A 74 -5.89 4.59 -11.42
N ALA A 75 -5.62 4.07 -12.62
CA ALA A 75 -4.26 3.79 -13.11
C ALA A 75 -3.36 5.03 -13.22
N ALA A 76 -3.94 6.23 -13.37
CA ALA A 76 -3.21 7.50 -13.39
C ALA A 76 -2.79 8.00 -11.99
N THR A 77 -3.15 7.29 -10.93
CA THR A 77 -2.80 7.70 -9.55
C THR A 77 -1.30 7.47 -9.30
N ASN A 78 -0.65 8.42 -8.63
CA ASN A 78 0.73 8.24 -8.18
C ASN A 78 0.83 7.12 -7.13
N LEU A 79 1.61 6.09 -7.44
CA LEU A 79 1.85 4.94 -6.57
C LEU A 79 3.24 5.03 -5.89
N PRO A 80 3.43 4.41 -4.71
CA PRO A 80 2.49 3.56 -3.98
C PRO A 80 1.35 4.36 -3.34
N ALA A 81 0.21 3.72 -3.10
CA ALA A 81 -0.94 4.38 -2.48
C ALA A 81 -1.81 3.39 -1.70
N VAL A 82 -2.60 3.91 -0.76
CA VAL A 82 -3.65 3.17 -0.06
C VAL A 82 -4.99 3.75 -0.47
N PHE A 83 -5.92 2.91 -0.88
CA PHE A 83 -7.29 3.29 -1.18
C PHE A 83 -8.24 2.70 -0.14
N ARG A 84 -9.36 3.37 0.09
CA ARG A 84 -10.47 2.83 0.87
C ARG A 84 -11.64 2.54 -0.04
N GLN A 85 -12.22 1.37 0.10
CA GLN A 85 -13.45 0.99 -0.58
C GLN A 85 -14.54 0.72 0.45
N ALA A 86 -15.57 1.57 0.45
CA ALA A 86 -16.78 1.35 1.23
C ALA A 86 -17.72 0.39 0.48
N THR A 87 -18.61 -0.29 1.20
CA THR A 87 -19.59 -1.21 0.61
C THR A 87 -20.38 -0.53 -0.51
N GLY A 88 -20.33 -1.09 -1.72
CA GLY A 88 -21.05 -0.57 -2.89
C GLY A 88 -20.47 0.70 -3.51
N LYS A 89 -19.32 1.21 -3.05
CA LYS A 89 -18.65 2.39 -3.62
C LYS A 89 -17.37 2.01 -4.36
N LYS A 90 -16.92 2.89 -5.26
CA LYS A 90 -15.61 2.78 -5.91
C LYS A 90 -14.48 3.06 -4.89
N PRO A 91 -13.28 2.49 -5.07
CA PRO A 91 -12.13 2.84 -4.24
C PRO A 91 -11.82 4.34 -4.36
N ALA A 92 -11.53 4.97 -3.23
CA ALA A 92 -11.11 6.36 -3.15
C ALA A 92 -9.73 6.45 -2.49
N LEU A 93 -8.91 7.40 -2.94
CA LEU A 93 -7.57 7.61 -2.38
C LEU A 93 -7.68 7.89 -0.88
N PHE A 94 -6.95 7.11 -0.08
CA PHE A 94 -6.98 7.18 1.37
C PHE A 94 -5.64 7.57 1.97
N VAL A 95 -4.52 7.15 1.36
CA VAL A 95 -3.18 7.63 1.65
C VAL A 95 -2.41 7.71 0.32
N SER A 96 -1.82 8.87 0.04
CA SER A 96 -1.06 9.14 -1.18
C SER A 96 0.41 8.73 -1.06
N ALA A 97 1.09 8.62 -2.20
CA ALA A 97 2.54 8.42 -2.26
C ALA A 97 3.31 9.51 -1.50
N ALA A 98 2.86 10.77 -1.56
CA ALA A 98 3.51 11.88 -0.88
C ALA A 98 3.51 11.69 0.66
N GLU A 99 2.37 11.27 1.21
CA GLU A 99 2.24 10.98 2.65
C GLU A 99 3.07 9.76 3.05
N LEU A 100 3.07 8.71 2.21
CA LEU A 100 3.88 7.51 2.43
C LEU A 100 5.39 7.79 2.39
N ASN A 101 5.83 8.79 1.63
CA ASN A 101 7.23 9.20 1.54
C ASN A 101 7.69 10.03 2.75
N GLN A 102 6.76 10.52 3.56
CA GLN A 102 7.03 11.41 4.70
C GLN A 102 6.78 10.74 6.05
N THR A 103 6.58 9.42 6.06
CA THR A 103 6.24 8.67 7.26
C THR A 103 7.08 7.41 7.38
N ASP A 104 7.12 6.85 8.58
CA ASP A 104 7.70 5.55 8.88
C ASP A 104 6.59 4.52 9.16
N LEU A 105 6.95 3.30 9.54
CA LEU A 105 5.95 2.24 9.79
C LEU A 105 4.98 2.62 10.93
N PRO A 106 5.46 3.08 12.12
CA PRO A 106 4.56 3.58 13.17
C PRO A 106 3.67 4.74 12.71
N GLY A 107 4.23 5.70 11.97
CA GLY A 107 3.49 6.85 11.47
C GLY A 107 2.41 6.47 10.45
N LEU A 108 2.68 5.51 9.56
CA LEU A 108 1.69 4.95 8.65
C LEU A 108 0.54 4.27 9.42
N MET A 109 0.87 3.44 10.42
CA MET A 109 -0.14 2.77 11.25
C MET A 109 -1.04 3.78 11.96
N HIS A 110 -0.44 4.81 12.55
CA HIS A 110 -1.17 5.88 13.22
C HIS A 110 -2.06 6.67 12.25
N LEU A 111 -1.54 7.05 11.08
CA LEU A 111 -2.29 7.76 10.04
C LEU A 111 -3.53 6.98 9.59
N LEU A 112 -3.37 5.66 9.35
CA LEU A 112 -4.48 4.79 8.95
C LEU A 112 -5.53 4.70 10.06
N GLN A 113 -5.10 4.52 11.31
CA GLN A 113 -6.02 4.43 12.45
C GLN A 113 -6.79 5.73 12.67
N GLN A 114 -6.11 6.88 12.63
CA GLN A 114 -6.76 8.19 12.77
C GLN A 114 -7.83 8.42 11.70
N ARG A 115 -7.51 8.12 10.43
CA ARG A 115 -8.45 8.31 9.32
C ARG A 115 -9.62 7.33 9.35
N LEU A 116 -9.42 6.10 9.81
CA LEU A 116 -10.49 5.13 9.98
C LEU A 116 -11.45 5.55 11.10
N SER A 117 -10.92 6.04 12.23
CA SER A 117 -11.73 6.57 13.34
C SER A 117 -12.53 7.80 12.93
N ALA A 118 -11.93 8.75 12.21
CA ALA A 118 -12.60 9.98 11.76
C ALA A 118 -13.80 9.74 10.83
N VAL A 119 -13.83 8.58 10.17
CA VAL A 119 -14.91 8.21 9.23
C VAL A 119 -16.00 7.39 9.93
N THR A 120 -15.69 6.84 11.10
CA THR A 120 -16.62 6.04 11.92
C THR A 120 -17.29 6.90 13.01
N ALA A 121 -16.82 8.13 13.22
CA ALA A 121 -17.45 9.09 14.12
C ALA A 121 -18.87 9.45 13.62
N PRO A 122 -19.88 9.40 14.51
CA PRO A 122 -21.28 9.66 14.18
C PRO A 122 -21.55 11.11 13.76
#